data_AF-A0A2V7NXY2-F1
#
_entry.id   AF-A0A2V7NXY2-F1
#
_cell.length_a   1.000
_cell.length_b   1.000
_cell.length_c   1.000
_cell.angle_alpha   90.00
_cell.angle_beta   90.00
_cell.angle_gamma   90.00
#
_symmetry.space_group_name_H-M   'P 1'
#
loop_
_entity.id
_entity.type
_entity.pdbx_description
1 polymer ?
#
loop_
_entity_poly.entity_id
_entity_poly.type
_entity_poly.pdbx_seq_one_letter_code
_entity_poly.pdbx_strand_id
1 'polypeptide(L)'
;MNSTKKARLEAAGWKVGTAAEFLDLNEQEAAFVEMKLALARCLHALRIRRKLSQSRVAELVGSSQSRVAKMESGDPSVSIDLLLRSV
;
A
#
# COMPACT_ATOMS: atom_id res chain seq x y z
N MET A 1 0.10 -18.07 5.82
CA MET A 1 1.35 -18.87 5.72
C MET A 1 1.06 -20.30 6.13
N ASN A 2 1.70 -21.31 5.54
CA ASN A 2 1.55 -22.72 5.94
C ASN A 2 2.11 -22.96 7.36
N SER A 3 1.39 -23.68 8.22
CA SER A 3 1.74 -23.96 9.62
C SER A 3 3.06 -24.73 9.77
N THR A 4 3.34 -25.69 8.89
CA THR A 4 4.59 -26.47 8.90
C THR A 4 5.80 -25.58 8.63
N LYS A 5 5.65 -24.61 7.71
CA LYS A 5 6.71 -23.63 7.43
C LYS A 5 6.97 -22.73 8.64
N LYS A 6 5.91 -22.33 9.37
CA LYS A 6 6.02 -21.53 10.59
C LYS A 6 6.86 -22.25 11.65
N ALA A 7 6.47 -23.47 12.00
CA ALA A 7 7.14 -24.26 13.04
C ALA A 7 8.63 -24.51 12.73
N ARG A 8 8.97 -24.80 11.46
CA ARG A 8 10.37 -24.99 11.04
C ARG A 8 11.23 -23.72 11.22
N LEU A 9 10.66 -22.55 10.94
CA LEU A 9 11.36 -21.27 11.09
C LEU A 9 11.57 -20.94 12.57
N GLU A 10 10.53 -21.11 13.39
CA GLU A 10 10.60 -20.89 14.84
C GLU A 10 11.61 -21.83 15.52
N ALA A 11 11.63 -23.12 15.15
CA ALA A 11 12.61 -24.07 15.65
C ALA A 11 14.06 -23.73 15.26
N ALA A 12 14.24 -23.01 14.14
CA ALA A 12 15.53 -22.50 13.70
C ALA A 12 15.88 -21.12 14.29
N GLY A 13 15.12 -20.64 15.28
CA GLY A 13 15.36 -19.37 15.98
C GLY A 13 14.83 -18.13 15.26
N TRP A 14 14.07 -18.28 14.17
CA TRP A 14 13.46 -17.16 13.47
C TRP A 14 12.15 -16.74 14.15
N LYS A 15 11.96 -15.43 14.32
CA LYS A 15 10.68 -14.87 14.78
C LYS A 15 9.73 -14.74 13.59
N VAL A 16 8.52 -15.27 13.72
CA VAL A 16 7.43 -15.09 12.76
C VAL A 16 6.42 -14.12 13.36
N GLY A 17 6.12 -13.05 12.64
CA GLY A 17 5.24 -11.99 13.12
C GLY A 17 4.62 -11.16 12.01
N THR A 18 3.87 -10.14 12.40
CA THR A 18 3.28 -9.16 11.48
C THR A 18 4.27 -8.06 11.10
N ALA A 19 3.96 -7.29 10.06
CA ALA A 19 4.75 -6.11 9.73
C ALA A 19 4.73 -5.07 10.86
N ALA A 20 3.59 -4.92 11.55
CA ALA A 20 3.46 -4.02 12.70
C ALA A 20 4.39 -4.42 13.85
N GLU A 21 4.47 -5.70 14.18
CA GLU A 21 5.40 -6.21 15.19
C GLU A 21 6.87 -6.06 14.78
N PHE A 22 7.18 -6.19 13.49
CA PHE A 22 8.55 -6.02 12.99
C PHE A 22 9.00 -4.55 13.02
N LEU A 23 8.09 -3.63 12.71
CA LEU A 23 8.34 -2.19 12.66
C LEU A 23 8.06 -1.48 13.99
N ASP A 24 7.66 -2.21 15.03
CA ASP A 24 7.30 -1.70 16.35
C ASP A 24 6.22 -0.59 16.30
N LEU A 25 5.20 -0.81 15.44
CA LEU A 25 4.12 0.16 15.25
C LEU A 25 3.06 0.01 16.34
N ASN A 26 2.59 1.14 16.85
CA ASN A 26 1.35 1.15 17.62
C ASN A 26 0.13 0.92 16.72
N GLU A 27 -1.04 0.69 17.33
CA GLU A 27 -2.27 0.40 16.58
C GLU A 27 -2.65 1.52 15.59
N GLN A 28 -2.43 2.79 15.98
CA GLN A 28 -2.77 3.95 15.17
C GLN A 28 -1.83 4.07 13.95
N GLU A 29 -0.54 3.83 14.13
CA GLU A 29 0.45 3.82 13.06
C GLU A 29 0.22 2.66 12.09
N ALA A 30 -0.03 1.47 12.60
CA ALA A 30 -0.37 0.31 11.79
C ALA A 30 -1.63 0.58 10.96
N ALA A 31 -2.69 1.12 11.58
CA ALA A 31 -3.92 1.50 10.89
C ALA A 31 -3.69 2.58 9.81
N PHE A 32 -2.84 3.57 10.10
CA PHE A 32 -2.50 4.62 9.14
C PHE A 32 -1.76 4.07 7.92
N VAL A 33 -0.78 3.18 8.13
CA VAL A 33 -0.05 2.51 7.05
C VAL A 33 -1.00 1.65 6.21
N GLU A 34 -1.84 0.83 6.85
CA GLU A 34 -2.81 -0.02 6.14
C GLU A 34 -3.81 0.81 5.33
N MET A 35 -4.29 1.93 5.88
CA MET A 35 -5.17 2.85 5.16
C MET A 35 -4.48 3.42 3.92
N LYS A 36 -3.23 3.89 4.02
CA LYS A 36 -2.47 4.40 2.88
C LYS A 36 -2.28 3.33 1.80
N LEU A 37 -1.94 2.11 2.19
CA LEU A 37 -1.80 0.97 1.27
C LEU A 37 -3.12 0.58 0.62
N ALA A 38 -4.23 0.60 1.38
CA ALA A 38 -5.56 0.30 0.85
C ALA A 38 -6.00 1.32 -0.20
N LEU A 39 -5.77 2.61 0.03
CA LEU A 39 -6.08 3.67 -0.93
C LEU A 39 -5.25 3.53 -2.21
N ALA A 40 -3.95 3.26 -2.10
CA ALA A 40 -3.07 3.02 -3.26
C ALA A 40 -3.57 1.83 -4.12
N ARG A 41 -3.91 0.72 -3.48
CA ARG A 41 -4.50 -0.45 -4.16
C ARG A 41 -5.85 -0.14 -4.80
N CYS A 42 -6.70 0.62 -4.11
CA CYS A 42 -8.01 1.03 -4.61
C CYS A 42 -7.87 1.88 -5.89
N LEU A 43 -6.98 2.88 -5.87
CA LEU A 43 -6.68 3.72 -7.04
C LEU A 43 -6.26 2.87 -8.24
N HIS A 44 -5.31 1.95 -8.03
CA HIS A 44 -4.85 1.05 -9.08
C HIS A 44 -6.00 0.19 -9.64
N ALA A 45 -6.80 -0.42 -8.76
CA ALA A 45 -7.94 -1.24 -9.14
C ALA A 45 -8.99 -0.45 -9.93
N LEU A 46 -9.30 0.79 -9.52
CA LEU A 46 -10.24 1.68 -10.21
C LEU A 46 -9.71 2.07 -11.59
N ARG A 47 -8.42 2.41 -11.70
CA ARG A 47 -7.78 2.72 -12.99
C ARG A 47 -7.92 1.56 -13.98
N ILE A 48 -7.58 0.34 -13.55
CA ILE A 48 -7.68 -0.86 -14.39
C ILE A 48 -9.13 -1.15 -14.77
N ARG A 49 -10.06 -1.08 -13.81
CA ARG A 49 -11.50 -1.29 -14.06
C ARG A 49 -12.05 -0.32 -15.10
N ARG A 50 -11.61 0.94 -15.05
CA ARG A 50 -12.00 2.01 -15.99
C ARG A 50 -11.17 2.01 -17.28
N LYS A 51 -10.22 1.09 -17.45
CA LYS A 51 -9.33 0.99 -18.61
C LYS A 51 -8.55 2.29 -18.90
N LEU A 52 -8.13 2.98 -17.84
CA LEU A 52 -7.38 4.23 -17.96
C LEU A 52 -5.86 3.98 -17.89
N SER A 53 -5.10 4.78 -18.64
CA SER A 53 -3.65 4.89 -18.45
C SER A 53 -3.35 5.71 -17.18
N GLN A 54 -2.13 5.59 -16.65
CA GLN A 54 -1.70 6.44 -15.53
C GLN A 54 -1.68 7.92 -15.91
N SER A 55 -1.35 8.27 -17.16
CA SER A 55 -1.42 9.65 -17.66
C SER A 55 -2.85 10.18 -17.66
N ARG A 56 -3.84 9.36 -18.04
CA ARG A 56 -5.23 9.79 -18.03
C ARG A 56 -5.74 10.03 -16.61
N VAL A 57 -5.35 9.20 -15.65
CA VAL A 57 -5.65 9.46 -14.23
C VAL A 57 -4.98 10.76 -13.78
N ALA A 58 -3.72 10.99 -14.17
CA ALA A 58 -2.98 12.19 -13.82
C ALA A 58 -3.68 13.48 -14.27
N GLU A 59 -4.22 13.48 -15.50
CA GLU A 59 -5.06 14.58 -16.00
C GLU A 59 -6.32 14.79 -15.15
N LEU A 60 -7.00 13.71 -14.75
CA LEU A 60 -8.23 13.79 -13.94
C LEU A 60 -8.00 14.32 -12.53
N VAL A 61 -6.84 14.02 -11.93
CA VAL A 61 -6.52 14.41 -10.54
C VAL A 61 -5.59 15.62 -10.44
N GLY A 62 -5.28 16.29 -11.57
CA GLY A 62 -4.40 17.46 -11.60
C GLY A 62 -2.97 17.14 -11.14
N SER A 63 -2.43 16.00 -11.59
CA SER A 63 -1.09 15.52 -11.19
C SER A 63 -0.25 15.11 -12.40
N SER A 64 0.94 14.54 -12.15
CA SER A 64 1.79 13.96 -13.20
C SER A 64 1.65 12.44 -13.27
N GLN A 65 1.89 11.84 -14.43
CA GLN A 65 1.87 10.38 -14.59
C GLN A 65 2.83 9.69 -13.61
N SER A 66 4.05 10.24 -13.43
CA SER A 66 5.02 9.71 -12.47
C SER A 66 4.49 9.77 -11.03
N ARG A 67 3.78 10.84 -10.67
CA ARG A 67 3.14 10.96 -9.35
C ARG A 67 2.05 9.92 -9.17
N VAL A 68 1.21 9.66 -10.18
CA VAL A 68 0.21 8.59 -10.15
C VAL A 68 0.86 7.21 -10.03
N ALA A 69 1.97 6.96 -10.73
CA ALA A 69 2.70 5.70 -10.57
C ALA A 69 3.18 5.48 -9.13
N LYS A 70 3.74 6.53 -8.50
CA LYS A 70 4.11 6.52 -7.08
C LYS A 70 2.92 6.34 -6.13
N MET A 71 1.77 6.92 -6.48
CA MET A 71 0.52 6.74 -5.72
C MET A 71 0.08 5.29 -5.72
N GLU A 72 0.05 4.64 -6.89
CA GLU A 72 -0.33 3.23 -7.03
C GLU A 72 0.64 2.28 -6.34
N SER A 73 1.93 2.63 -6.26
CA SER A 73 2.95 1.82 -5.58
C SER A 73 3.02 2.05 -4.07
N GLY A 74 2.22 2.97 -3.51
CA GLY A 74 2.25 3.31 -2.08
C GLY A 74 3.53 4.04 -1.63
N ASP A 75 4.16 4.79 -2.54
CA ASP A 75 5.42 5.50 -2.28
C ASP A 75 5.34 6.43 -1.03
N PRO A 76 6.39 6.47 -0.19
CA PRO A 76 6.37 7.27 1.04
C PRO A 76 6.19 8.78 0.78
N SER A 77 6.63 9.29 -0.37
CA SER A 77 6.50 10.71 -0.76
C SER A 77 5.06 11.15 -1.09
N VAL A 78 4.12 10.22 -1.19
CA VAL A 78 2.71 10.49 -1.49
C VAL A 78 1.93 10.74 -0.21
N SER A 79 1.21 11.86 -0.15
CA SER A 79 0.32 12.15 0.97
C SER A 79 -0.96 11.32 0.91
N ILE A 80 -1.52 11.02 2.08
CA ILE A 80 -2.80 10.33 2.18
C ILE A 80 -3.95 11.14 1.58
N ASP A 81 -3.90 12.47 1.74
CA ASP A 81 -4.85 13.41 1.19
C ASP A 81 -4.93 13.32 -0.34
N LEU A 82 -3.78 13.23 -1.02
CA LEU A 82 -3.74 13.09 -2.47
C LEU A 82 -4.36 11.75 -2.92
N LEU A 83 -4.14 10.67 -2.17
CA LEU A 83 -4.76 9.38 -2.44
C LEU A 83 -6.29 9.44 -2.27
N LEU A 84 -6.76 10.06 -1.20
CA LEU A 84 -8.19 10.25 -0.88
C LEU A 84 -8.96 11.00 -1.98
N ARG A 85 -8.37 12.05 -2.57
CA ARG A 85 -9.00 12.80 -3.67
C ARG A 85 -9.05 12.03 -4.99
N SER A 86 -8.32 10.93 -5.10
CA SER A 86 -8.07 10.22 -6.37
C SER A 86 -8.82 8.89 -6.51
N VAL A 87 -9.38 8.37 -5.42
CA VAL A 87 -10.24 7.17 -5.39
C VAL A 87 -11.71 7.54 -5.48
#